data_AF-A0A8J6EXG3-F1
#
_entry.id   AF-A0A8J6EXG3-F1
#
_cell.length_a   1.000
_cell.length_b   1.000
_cell.length_c   1.000
_cell.angle_alpha   90.00
_cell.angle_beta   90.00
_cell.angle_gamma   90.00
#
_symmetry.space_group_name_H-M   'P 1'
#
loop_
_entity.id
_entity.type
_entity.pdbx_description
1 polymer ?
#
loop_
_entity_poly.entity_id
_entity_poly.type
_entity_poly.pdbx_seq_one_letter_code
_entity_poly.pdbx_strand_id
1 'polypeptide(L)'
;METGVPMCIASLLSCTSRMPRMSISTSNSGGDAINNVALNFWRERKDREEIRLGDVVPTITKAVMADQEHGFWQSEIIKQNLIDVTVPFLPLRPNHVRHCVRSELEQMGLASEEDLIHSVTDSLIYFPEDERVFSSTGCKTVAFRINYYL
;
A
#
# COMPACT_ATOMS: atom_id res chain seq x y z
N MET A 1 2.19 -2.98 -20.33
CA MET A 1 1.31 -3.64 -19.35
C MET A 1 2.17 -4.04 -18.18
N GLU A 2 2.54 -3.08 -17.35
CA GLU A 2 3.05 -3.33 -15.99
C GLU A 2 2.13 -2.50 -15.11
N THR A 3 1.23 -3.16 -14.40
CA THR A 3 0.35 -2.51 -13.45
C THR A 3 1.23 -1.97 -12.33
N GLY A 4 1.32 -0.64 -12.25
CA GLY A 4 1.89 0.05 -11.11
C GLY A 4 1.08 -0.30 -9.87
N VAL A 5 1.52 -1.33 -9.14
CA VAL A 5 0.98 -1.70 -7.83
C VAL A 5 2.06 -1.38 -6.79
N PRO A 6 1.97 -0.27 -6.06
CA PRO A 6 2.56 -0.18 -4.77
C PRO A 6 1.52 -0.68 -3.79
N MET A 7 1.71 -1.85 -3.22
CA MET A 7 1.21 -2.09 -1.88
C MET A 7 1.94 -3.25 -1.24
N CYS A 8 2.64 -2.89 -0.17
CA CYS A 8 3.51 -3.78 0.56
C CYS A 8 2.75 -4.50 1.69
N ILE A 9 3.19 -5.70 2.00
CA ILE A 9 3.14 -6.33 3.30
C ILE A 9 4.45 -5.96 4.01
N ALA A 10 4.37 -5.49 5.25
CA ALA A 10 5.52 -5.56 6.14
C ALA A 10 5.40 -6.81 7.03
N SER A 11 6.48 -7.57 7.14
CA SER A 11 6.60 -8.71 8.04
C SER A 11 7.69 -8.44 9.07
N LEU A 12 7.39 -8.72 10.34
CA LEU A 12 8.36 -8.72 11.43
C LEU A 12 8.91 -10.13 11.63
N LEU A 13 10.23 -10.24 11.67
CA LEU A 13 10.97 -11.48 11.91
C LEU A 13 11.77 -11.34 13.21
N SER A 14 11.44 -12.15 14.22
CA SER A 14 12.18 -12.23 15.49
C SER A 14 13.19 -13.37 15.42
N CYS A 15 14.48 -13.02 15.42
CA CYS A 15 15.55 -14.00 15.44
C CYS A 15 15.74 -14.51 16.88
N THR A 16 15.13 -15.64 17.22
CA THR A 16 15.32 -16.24 18.55
C THR A 16 16.66 -16.98 18.63
N SER A 17 17.55 -16.49 19.49
CA SER A 17 18.36 -17.25 20.47
C SER A 17 19.71 -16.63 20.85
N ARG A 18 20.19 -15.52 20.26
CA ARG A 18 21.48 -14.94 20.72
C ARG A 18 21.71 -13.43 20.67
N MET A 19 20.74 -12.63 20.24
CA MET A 19 20.71 -11.16 20.39
C MET A 19 19.32 -10.67 19.94
N PRO A 20 18.63 -9.77 20.66
CA PRO A 20 17.37 -9.21 20.17
C PRO A 20 17.66 -8.32 18.95
N ARG A 21 17.47 -8.86 17.74
CA ARG A 21 17.58 -8.14 16.48
C ARG A 21 16.22 -8.15 15.81
N MET A 22 15.63 -6.96 15.69
CA MET A 22 14.39 -6.74 14.95
C MET A 22 14.71 -6.63 13.47
N SER A 23 14.07 -7.46 12.64
CA SER A 23 14.17 -7.39 11.19
C SER A 23 12.80 -7.06 10.60
N ILE A 24 12.75 -6.05 9.74
CA ILE A 24 11.55 -5.64 8.99
C ILE A 24 11.78 -5.97 7.53
N SER A 25 10.89 -6.79 6.96
CA SER A 25 10.89 -7.11 5.53
C SER A 25 9.65 -6.51 4.88
N THR A 26 9.81 -5.85 3.74
CA THR A 26 8.69 -5.29 2.95
C THR A 26 8.58 -5.99 1.60
N SER A 27 7.38 -6.41 1.20
CA SER A 27 7.13 -7.09 -0.09
C SER A 27 5.80 -6.65 -0.69
N ASN A 28 5.66 -6.51 -2.01
CA ASN A 28 4.36 -6.21 -2.65
C ASN A 28 3.47 -7.45 -2.88
N SER A 29 3.93 -8.65 -2.53
CA SER A 29 3.17 -9.88 -2.75
C SER A 29 1.79 -9.81 -2.08
N GLY A 30 0.74 -10.29 -2.75
CA GLY A 30 -0.62 -10.22 -2.22
C GLY A 30 -1.28 -8.83 -2.27
N GLY A 31 -0.63 -7.82 -2.87
CA GLY A 31 -1.20 -6.48 -3.03
C GLY A 31 -2.57 -6.48 -3.72
N ASP A 32 -2.76 -7.29 -4.76
CA ASP A 32 -4.06 -7.39 -5.45
C ASP A 32 -5.17 -7.97 -4.57
N ALA A 33 -4.84 -8.92 -3.70
CA ALA A 33 -5.79 -9.45 -2.72
C ALA A 33 -6.21 -8.37 -1.71
N ILE A 34 -5.26 -7.58 -1.22
CA ILE A 34 -5.54 -6.45 -0.32
C ILE A 34 -6.43 -5.41 -1.01
N ASN A 35 -6.11 -5.07 -2.26
CA ASN A 35 -6.89 -4.13 -3.08
C ASN A 35 -8.33 -4.58 -3.24
N ASN A 36 -8.54 -5.87 -3.54
CA ASN A 36 -9.88 -6.42 -3.71
C ASN A 36 -10.69 -6.37 -2.42
N VAL A 37 -10.09 -6.66 -1.26
CA VAL A 37 -10.77 -6.51 0.04
C VAL A 37 -11.18 -5.05 0.27
N ALA A 38 -10.25 -4.11 0.08
CA ALA A 38 -10.54 -2.68 0.27
C ALA A 38 -11.63 -2.17 -0.70
N LEU A 39 -11.61 -2.62 -1.96
CA LEU A 39 -12.61 -2.27 -2.96
C LEU A 39 -13.99 -2.83 -2.63
N ASN A 40 -14.07 -4.07 -2.15
CA ASN A 40 -15.34 -4.67 -1.73
C ASN A 40 -15.97 -3.88 -0.57
N PHE A 41 -15.19 -3.52 0.46
CA PHE A 41 -15.68 -2.68 1.55
C PHE A 41 -16.17 -1.32 1.05
N TRP A 42 -15.43 -0.69 0.13
CA TRP A 42 -15.85 0.58 -0.46
C TRP A 42 -17.17 0.46 -1.24
N ARG A 43 -17.33 -0.60 -2.06
CA ARG A 43 -18.56 -0.88 -2.82
C ARG A 43 -19.75 -1.17 -1.91
N GLU A 44 -19.50 -1.80 -0.77
CA GLU A 44 -20.48 -2.03 0.30
C GLU A 44 -20.79 -0.78 1.14
N ARG A 45 -20.20 0.38 0.81
CA ARG A 45 -20.35 1.65 1.55
C ARG A 45 -19.89 1.56 3.00
N LYS A 46 -18.93 0.69 3.30
CA LYS A 46 -18.29 0.58 4.61
C LYS A 46 -17.10 1.53 4.70
N ASP A 47 -16.83 1.97 5.92
CA ASP A 47 -15.66 2.79 6.21
C ASP A 47 -14.39 1.95 6.11
N ARG A 48 -13.29 2.62 5.74
CA ARG A 48 -11.97 1.96 5.62
C ARG A 48 -11.54 1.38 6.97
N GLU A 49 -11.87 2.09 8.04
CA GLU A 49 -11.52 1.77 9.43
C GLU A 49 -12.25 0.53 9.95
N GLU A 50 -13.30 0.06 9.24
CA GLU A 50 -13.97 -1.21 9.55
C GLU A 50 -13.20 -2.44 9.06
N ILE A 51 -12.22 -2.28 8.17
CA ILE A 51 -11.40 -3.39 7.66
C ILE A 51 -10.50 -3.91 8.78
N ARG A 52 -10.71 -5.17 9.18
CA ARG A 52 -9.92 -5.80 10.25
C ARG A 52 -8.82 -6.67 9.66
N LEU A 53 -7.81 -6.93 10.48
CA LEU A 53 -6.70 -7.82 10.09
C LEU A 53 -7.19 -9.22 9.68
N GLY A 54 -8.28 -9.70 10.32
CA GLY A 54 -8.91 -10.98 9.99
C GLY A 54 -9.56 -11.03 8.61
N ASP A 55 -9.92 -9.89 8.01
CA ASP A 55 -10.48 -9.83 6.66
C ASP A 55 -9.38 -9.88 5.58
N VAL A 56 -8.18 -9.40 5.93
CA VAL A 56 -7.09 -9.19 4.98
C VAL A 56 -6.07 -10.32 4.97
N VAL A 57 -5.59 -10.74 6.15
CA VAL A 57 -4.49 -11.72 6.27
C VAL A 57 -4.82 -13.07 5.62
N PRO A 58 -6.00 -13.68 5.82
CA PRO A 58 -6.31 -14.96 5.17
C PRO A 58 -6.33 -14.86 3.64
N THR A 59 -6.82 -13.74 3.12
CA THR A 59 -6.89 -13.47 1.67
C THR A 59 -5.50 -13.33 1.07
N ILE A 60 -4.59 -12.64 1.77
CA ILE A 60 -3.17 -12.56 1.42
C ILE A 60 -2.57 -13.97 1.38
N THR A 61 -2.67 -14.72 2.49
CA THR A 61 -2.05 -16.05 2.59
C THR A 61 -2.48 -16.94 1.44
N LYS A 62 -3.78 -16.96 1.13
CA LYS A 62 -4.30 -17.72 -0.01
C LYS A 62 -3.74 -17.24 -1.35
N ALA A 63 -3.71 -15.91 -1.57
CA ALA A 63 -3.24 -15.34 -2.83
C ALA A 63 -1.78 -15.68 -3.10
N VAL A 64 -0.91 -15.56 -2.09
CA VAL A 64 0.51 -15.82 -2.32
C VAL A 64 0.88 -17.30 -2.27
N MET A 65 0.06 -18.16 -1.64
CA MET A 65 0.19 -19.61 -1.82
C MET A 65 -0.19 -20.06 -3.23
N ALA A 66 -1.10 -19.36 -3.90
CA ALA A 66 -1.54 -19.67 -5.26
C ALA A 66 -0.55 -19.16 -6.34
N ASP A 67 0.21 -18.11 -6.04
CA ASP A 67 1.20 -17.53 -6.94
C ASP A 67 2.53 -18.32 -6.88
N GLN A 68 2.63 -19.39 -7.68
CA GLN A 68 3.80 -20.26 -7.71
C GLN A 68 5.05 -19.62 -8.35
N GLU A 69 4.92 -18.49 -9.08
CA GLU A 69 6.02 -17.86 -9.81
C GLU A 69 6.74 -16.76 -9.02
N HIS A 70 6.10 -16.12 -8.02
CA HIS A 70 6.66 -14.95 -7.32
C HIS A 70 7.01 -15.21 -5.84
N GLY A 71 7.91 -16.18 -5.62
CA GLY A 71 9.17 -16.03 -4.86
C GLY A 71 9.23 -15.65 -3.36
N PHE A 72 8.19 -15.11 -2.70
CA PHE A 72 8.30 -14.79 -1.26
C PHE A 72 7.93 -15.99 -0.37
N TRP A 73 6.88 -16.74 -0.73
CA TRP A 73 6.37 -17.85 0.09
C TRP A 73 7.08 -19.19 -0.14
N GLN A 74 7.83 -19.31 -1.24
CA GLN A 74 8.72 -20.45 -1.46
C GLN A 74 10.06 -20.34 -0.72
N SER A 75 10.40 -19.15 -0.19
CA SER A 75 11.61 -18.99 0.60
C SER A 75 11.53 -19.84 1.88
N GLU A 76 12.65 -20.44 2.27
CA GLU A 76 12.76 -21.26 3.47
C GLU A 76 12.31 -20.51 4.75
N ILE A 77 12.25 -19.17 4.68
CA ILE A 77 11.80 -18.26 5.73
C ILE A 77 10.33 -18.48 6.13
N ILE A 78 9.45 -18.79 5.16
CA ILE A 78 8.03 -19.06 5.46
C ILE A 78 7.80 -20.54 5.75
N LYS A 79 8.53 -21.45 5.09
CA LYS A 79 8.50 -22.89 5.44
C LYS A 79 8.88 -23.14 6.90
N GLN A 80 9.71 -22.27 7.48
CA GLN A 80 10.13 -22.32 8.89
C GLN A 80 9.26 -21.47 9.83
N ASN A 81 8.15 -20.89 9.35
CA ASN A 81 7.20 -20.12 10.16
C ASN A 81 7.85 -18.96 10.95
N LEU A 82 8.83 -18.27 10.35
CA LEU A 82 9.62 -17.23 11.03
C LEU A 82 8.93 -15.88 11.15
N ILE A 83 7.77 -15.67 10.50
CA ILE A 83 7.04 -14.39 10.55
C ILE A 83 6.18 -14.34 11.81
N ASP A 84 6.46 -13.40 12.70
CA ASP A 84 5.69 -13.19 13.92
C ASP A 84 4.42 -12.37 13.66
N VAL A 85 4.55 -11.30 12.87
CA VAL A 85 3.48 -10.34 12.62
C VAL A 85 3.49 -9.89 11.16
N THR A 86 2.32 -9.96 10.55
CA THR A 86 2.04 -9.44 9.21
C THR A 86 1.23 -8.15 9.33
N VAL A 87 1.74 -7.07 8.74
CA VAL A 87 1.10 -5.75 8.73
C VAL A 87 0.74 -5.38 7.28
N PRO A 88 -0.54 -5.48 6.88
CA PRO A 88 -0.98 -5.10 5.55
C PRO A 88 -1.16 -3.58 5.43
N PHE A 89 -0.70 -3.01 4.31
CA PHE A 89 -0.95 -1.62 3.97
C PHE A 89 -2.09 -1.53 2.95
N LEU A 90 -3.16 -0.80 3.30
CA LEU A 90 -4.34 -0.63 2.45
C LEU A 90 -4.17 0.52 1.44
N PRO A 91 -4.83 0.47 0.26
CA PRO A 91 -4.69 1.47 -0.80
C PRO A 91 -5.08 2.88 -0.37
N LEU A 92 -4.44 3.89 -0.95
CA LEU A 92 -4.70 5.29 -0.60
C LEU A 92 -5.82 5.87 -1.46
N ARG A 93 -6.82 6.48 -0.83
CA ARG A 93 -7.86 7.28 -1.50
C ARG A 93 -7.35 8.71 -1.79
N PRO A 94 -8.01 9.48 -2.69
CA PRO A 94 -7.59 10.85 -3.02
C PRO A 94 -7.40 11.77 -1.81
N ASN A 95 -8.23 11.63 -0.77
CA ASN A 95 -8.09 12.40 0.46
C ASN A 95 -6.76 12.14 1.20
N HIS A 96 -6.27 10.89 1.20
CA HIS A 96 -4.96 10.56 1.79
C HIS A 96 -3.83 11.12 0.94
N VAL A 97 -3.98 11.09 -0.39
CA VAL A 97 -3.01 11.67 -1.32
C VAL A 97 -2.89 13.18 -1.10
N ARG A 98 -3.99 13.90 -0.87
CA ARG A 98 -3.95 15.34 -0.54
C ARG A 98 -3.08 15.63 0.68
N HIS A 99 -3.09 14.77 1.70
CA HIS A 99 -2.19 14.91 2.86
C HIS A 99 -0.71 14.73 2.47
N CYS A 100 -0.40 13.79 1.58
CA CYS A 100 0.95 13.64 1.06
C CYS A 100 1.39 14.87 0.26
N VAL A 101 0.53 15.45 -0.57
CA VAL A 101 0.86 16.67 -1.34
C VAL A 101 1.14 17.84 -0.40
N ARG A 102 0.29 18.07 0.61
CA ARG A 102 0.53 19.11 1.63
C ARG A 102 1.86 18.91 2.35
N SER A 103 2.10 17.69 2.83
CA SER A 103 3.35 17.37 3.53
C SER A 103 4.58 17.56 2.64
N GLU A 104 4.49 17.28 1.35
CA GLU A 104 5.61 17.44 0.42
C GLU A 104 5.88 18.92 0.12
N LEU A 105 4.82 19.73 -0.09
CA LEU A 105 4.95 21.18 -0.25
C LEU A 105 5.58 21.83 0.98
N GLU A 106 5.16 21.42 2.18
CA GLU A 106 5.75 21.89 3.45
C GLU A 106 7.23 21.52 3.56
N GLN A 107 7.61 20.29 3.18
CA GLN A 107 9.02 19.86 3.16
C GLN A 107 9.87 20.65 2.16
N MET A 108 9.26 21.10 1.05
CA MET A 108 9.90 21.98 0.07
C MET A 108 9.94 23.45 0.49
N GLY A 109 9.30 23.83 1.61
CA GLY A 109 9.18 25.21 2.05
C GLY A 109 8.22 26.06 1.21
N LEU A 110 7.29 25.42 0.50
CA LEU A 110 6.29 26.06 -0.36
C LEU A 110 4.95 26.22 0.37
N ALA A 111 4.16 27.20 -0.07
CA ALA A 111 2.80 27.38 0.42
C ALA A 111 1.90 26.22 -0.07
N SER A 112 1.05 25.71 0.84
CA SER A 112 0.05 24.70 0.53
C SER A 112 -1.17 25.34 -0.15
N GLU A 113 -1.01 25.75 -1.41
CA GLU A 113 -2.11 26.29 -2.22
C GLU A 113 -3.10 25.19 -2.62
N GLU A 114 -4.39 25.38 -2.33
CA GLU A 114 -5.40 24.33 -2.54
C GLU A 114 -5.59 23.97 -4.02
N ASP A 115 -5.43 24.93 -4.94
CA ASP A 115 -5.54 24.67 -6.38
C ASP A 115 -4.39 23.78 -6.89
N LEU A 116 -3.17 23.99 -6.36
CA LEU A 116 -2.02 23.14 -6.67
C LEU A 116 -2.21 21.74 -6.08
N ILE A 117 -2.67 21.65 -4.83
CA ILE A 117 -2.97 20.38 -4.16
C ILE A 117 -3.99 19.57 -4.95
N HIS A 118 -5.08 20.21 -5.38
CA HIS A 118 -6.11 19.61 -6.21
C HIS A 118 -5.52 19.13 -7.55
N SER A 119 -4.81 20.00 -8.28
CA SER A 119 -4.21 19.68 -9.58
C SER A 119 -3.25 18.49 -9.51
N VAL A 120 -2.36 18.47 -8.51
CA VAL A 120 -1.42 17.36 -8.29
C VAL A 120 -2.16 16.09 -7.94
N THR A 121 -3.14 16.15 -7.04
CA THR A 121 -3.93 14.99 -6.62
C THR A 121 -4.67 14.36 -7.80
N ASP A 122 -5.29 15.17 -8.65
CA ASP A 122 -6.09 14.70 -9.79
C ASP A 122 -5.25 14.19 -10.96
N SER A 123 -3.98 14.63 -11.04
CA SER A 123 -3.00 14.18 -12.05
C SER A 123 -2.53 12.73 -11.88
N LEU A 124 -2.80 12.14 -10.71
CA LEU A 124 -2.43 10.77 -10.40
C LEU A 124 -3.36 9.77 -11.08
N ILE A 125 -2.84 8.55 -11.28
CA ILE A 125 -3.60 7.44 -11.85
C ILE A 125 -4.35 6.76 -10.71
N TYR A 126 -5.64 6.48 -10.91
CA TYR A 126 -6.51 5.85 -9.94
C TYR A 126 -7.11 4.55 -10.49
N PHE A 127 -7.46 3.62 -9.60
CA PHE A 127 -8.11 2.37 -9.90
C PHE A 127 -9.34 2.11 -9.00
N PRO A 128 -10.34 1.34 -9.48
CA PRO A 128 -10.49 0.94 -10.89
C PRO A 128 -10.75 2.18 -11.77
N GLU A 129 -10.54 2.07 -13.08
CA GLU A 129 -10.47 3.23 -14.00
C GLU A 129 -11.78 4.03 -14.06
N ASP A 130 -12.91 3.35 -13.91
CA ASP A 130 -14.27 3.89 -13.92
C ASP A 130 -14.65 4.57 -12.59
N GLU A 131 -14.31 3.95 -11.45
CA GLU A 131 -14.68 4.46 -10.12
C GLU A 131 -13.61 5.41 -9.53
N ARG A 132 -12.37 5.35 -10.02
CA ARG A 132 -11.19 6.15 -9.59
C ARG A 132 -11.01 6.24 -8.07
N VAL A 133 -11.17 5.11 -7.37
CA VAL A 133 -11.26 5.07 -5.89
C VAL A 133 -9.90 5.20 -5.21
N PHE A 134 -8.89 4.52 -5.73
CA PHE A 134 -7.60 4.34 -5.06
C PHE A 134 -6.44 4.76 -5.97
N SER A 135 -5.43 5.44 -5.45
CA SER A 135 -4.24 5.82 -6.21
C SER A 135 -3.40 4.60 -6.55
N SER A 136 -3.16 4.39 -7.84
CA SER A 136 -2.28 3.33 -8.34
C SER A 136 -0.83 3.56 -7.97
N THR A 137 -0.41 4.74 -7.51
CA THR A 137 0.99 4.95 -7.06
C THR A 137 1.12 5.29 -5.58
N GLY A 138 0.00 5.30 -4.85
CA GLY A 138 -0.04 5.88 -3.51
C GLY A 138 0.51 7.30 -3.54
N CYS A 139 1.49 7.57 -2.67
CA CYS A 139 2.19 8.86 -2.61
C CYS A 139 3.59 8.85 -3.26
N LYS A 140 4.01 7.75 -3.90
CA LYS A 140 5.38 7.59 -4.40
C LYS A 140 5.78 8.63 -5.46
N THR A 141 4.83 9.09 -6.27
CA THR A 141 5.09 10.00 -7.39
C THR A 141 4.72 11.46 -7.09
N VAL A 142 4.25 11.77 -5.88
CA VAL A 142 3.75 13.10 -5.51
C VAL A 142 4.83 14.18 -5.68
N ALA A 143 6.04 13.96 -5.17
CA ALA A 143 7.15 14.90 -5.32
C ALA A 143 7.48 15.21 -6.80
N PHE A 144 7.48 14.18 -7.64
CA PHE A 144 7.69 14.35 -9.08
C PHE A 144 6.55 15.14 -9.73
N ARG A 145 5.30 14.88 -9.32
CA ARG A 145 4.13 15.61 -9.84
C ARG A 145 4.15 17.07 -9.44
N ILE A 146 4.48 17.40 -8.19
CA ILE A 146 4.59 18.80 -7.74
C ILE A 146 5.58 19.58 -8.62
N ASN A 147 6.77 19.03 -8.86
CA ASN A 147 7.78 19.65 -9.71
C ASN A 147 7.35 19.86 -11.17
N TYR A 148 6.32 19.15 -11.66
CA TYR A 148 5.77 19.37 -13.00
C TYR A 148 4.84 20.59 -13.07
N TYR A 149 4.23 20.97 -11.94
CA TYR A 149 3.30 22.10 -11.84
C TYR A 149 3.95 23.41 -11.38
N LEU A 150 5.20 23.34 -10.88
CA LEU A 150 6.05 24.50 -10.54
C LEU A 150 6.83 24.97 -11.77
#